data_AF-A0A0R2RXK0-F1
#
_entry.id   AF-A0A0R2RXK0-F1
#
_cell.length_a   1.000
_cell.length_b   1.000
_cell.length_c   1.000
_cell.angle_alpha   90.00
_cell.angle_beta   90.00
_cell.angle_gamma   90.00
#
_symmetry.space_group_name_H-M   'P 1'
#
loop_
_entity.id
_entity.type
_entity.pdbx_description
1 polymer ?
#
loop_
_entity_poly.entity_id
_entity_poly.type
_entity_poly.pdbx_seq_one_letter_code
_entity_poly.pdbx_strand_id
1 'polypeptide(L)'
;MDAIQSSYRIHLIIFTLFALMIYVGSQAQIGINTTNPKGILDIQSSTAGVVLPRLSLTSTQVAEPAVNPQGGNIPAGSVVYNTAFTANGSNDVSPGMYVWTGSE
;
A
#
# COMPACT_ATOMS: atom_id res chain seq x y z
N MET A 1 -42.88 -18.50 30.64
CA MET A 1 -42.26 -18.44 29.30
C MET A 1 -41.58 -17.09 29.05
N ASP A 2 -42.04 -16.00 29.69
CA ASP A 2 -41.49 -14.64 29.50
C ASP A 2 -40.07 -14.42 30.05
N ALA A 3 -39.70 -15.05 31.16
CA ALA A 3 -38.37 -14.91 31.76
C ALA A 3 -37.22 -15.45 30.87
N ILE A 4 -37.49 -16.55 30.15
CA ILE A 4 -36.54 -17.17 29.23
C ILE A 4 -36.34 -16.27 27.99
N GLN A 5 -37.42 -15.70 27.47
CA GLN A 5 -37.37 -14.77 26.34
C GLN A 5 -36.62 -13.47 26.68
N SER A 6 -36.75 -12.99 27.92
CA SER A 6 -35.98 -11.84 28.43
C SER A 6 -34.47 -12.12 28.46
N SER A 7 -34.08 -13.33 28.87
CA SER A 7 -32.66 -13.75 28.91
C SER A 7 -31.99 -13.71 27.52
N TYR A 8 -32.65 -14.23 26.47
CA TYR A 8 -32.08 -14.22 25.11
C TYR A 8 -31.86 -12.80 24.55
N ARG A 9 -32.75 -11.86 24.87
CA ARG A 9 -32.63 -10.46 24.45
C ARG A 9 -31.40 -9.78 25.05
N ILE A 10 -31.11 -10.07 26.32
CA ILE A 10 -29.94 -9.51 27.03
C ILE A 10 -28.63 -10.01 26.39
N HIS A 11 -28.53 -11.31 26.09
CA HIS A 11 -27.34 -11.88 25.46
C HIS A 11 -27.10 -11.34 24.04
N LEU A 12 -28.17 -11.17 23.26
CA LEU A 12 -28.09 -10.57 21.93
C LEU A 12 -27.56 -9.13 21.99
N ILE A 13 -28.07 -8.33 22.93
CA ILE A 13 -27.61 -6.94 23.12
C ILE A 13 -26.13 -6.91 23.51
N ILE A 14 -25.69 -7.75 24.44
CA ILE A 14 -24.27 -7.83 24.86
C ILE A 14 -23.38 -8.20 23.67
N PHE A 15 -23.77 -9.19 22.87
CA PHE A 15 -23.03 -9.60 21.68
C PHE A 15 -22.93 -8.48 20.64
N THR A 16 -24.04 -7.77 20.38
CA THR A 16 -24.06 -6.63 19.46
C THR A 16 -23.17 -5.48 19.96
N LEU A 17 -23.17 -5.18 21.25
CA LEU A 17 -22.31 -4.15 21.84
C LEU A 17 -20.82 -4.53 21.78
N PHE A 18 -20.49 -5.80 22.01
CA PHE A 18 -19.12 -6.30 21.87
C PHE A 18 -18.62 -6.23 20.41
N ALA A 19 -19.46 -6.63 19.44
CA ALA A 19 -19.13 -6.51 18.03
C ALA A 19 -18.94 -5.05 17.59
N LEU A 20 -19.75 -4.12 18.11
CA LEU A 20 -19.63 -2.69 17.83
C LEU A 20 -18.33 -2.11 18.42
N MET A 21 -17.91 -2.54 19.61
CA MET A 21 -16.63 -2.12 20.21
C MET A 21 -15.42 -2.56 19.37
N ILE A 22 -15.46 -3.78 18.80
CA ILE A 22 -14.39 -4.26 17.89
C ILE A 22 -14.36 -3.42 16.61
N TYR A 23 -15.53 -3.06 16.05
CA TYR A 23 -15.64 -2.27 14.82
C TYR A 23 -15.09 -0.85 14.97
N VAL A 24 -15.30 -0.19 16.11
CA VAL A 24 -14.80 1.18 16.35
C VAL A 24 -13.28 1.18 16.61
N GLY A 25 -12.71 0.05 17.06
CA GLY A 25 -11.29 -0.08 17.40
C GLY A 25 -10.33 -0.36 16.23
N SER A 26 -10.82 -0.70 15.04
CA SER A 26 -9.94 -1.05 13.90
C SER A 26 -9.69 0.15 12.98
N GLN A 27 -8.82 1.07 13.39
CA GLN A 27 -8.18 2.00 12.45
C GLN A 27 -7.07 1.22 11.73
N ALA A 28 -7.32 0.74 10.51
CA ALA A 28 -6.35 -0.03 9.73
C ALA A 28 -5.29 0.89 9.08
N GLN A 29 -4.43 1.46 9.91
CA GLN A 29 -3.19 2.12 9.46
C GLN A 29 -2.09 1.05 9.26
N ILE A 30 -1.37 1.10 8.14
CA ILE A 30 -0.30 0.14 7.84
C ILE A 30 1.03 0.71 8.35
N GLY A 31 1.21 0.63 9.67
CA GLY A 31 2.53 0.79 10.29
C GLY A 31 3.26 -0.55 10.30
N ILE A 32 4.44 -0.65 9.69
CA ILE A 32 5.32 -1.82 9.81
C ILE A 32 6.44 -1.46 10.79
N ASN A 33 6.45 -2.18 11.92
CA ASN A 33 7.43 -1.98 13.00
C ASN A 33 7.44 -0.54 13.59
N THR A 34 6.28 0.14 13.54
CA THR A 34 5.99 1.41 14.21
C THR A 34 4.56 1.39 14.76
N THR A 35 4.36 1.91 15.96
CA THR A 35 3.04 2.05 16.60
C THR A 35 2.42 3.43 16.38
N ASN A 36 3.18 4.37 15.81
CA ASN A 36 2.73 5.73 15.52
C ASN A 36 3.09 6.09 14.07
N PRO A 37 2.41 5.47 13.08
CA PRO A 37 2.70 5.70 11.68
C PRO A 37 2.42 7.16 11.29
N LYS A 38 3.30 7.75 10.50
CA LYS A 38 3.22 9.13 10.00
C LYS A 38 2.48 9.26 8.66
N GLY A 39 1.97 8.16 8.13
CA GLY A 39 1.23 8.09 6.87
C GLY A 39 0.46 6.76 6.78
N ILE A 40 -0.24 6.55 5.65
CA ILE A 40 -1.00 5.31 5.42
C ILE A 40 -0.08 4.08 5.44
N LEU A 41 1.13 4.23 4.90
CA LEU A 41 2.22 3.27 5.02
C LEU A 41 3.41 3.98 5.69
N ASP A 42 3.83 3.47 6.84
CA ASP A 42 5.05 3.92 7.53
C ASP A 42 5.84 2.69 7.96
N ILE A 43 7.10 2.60 7.53
CA ILE A 43 7.97 1.44 7.76
C ILE A 43 9.20 1.92 8.51
N GLN A 44 9.37 1.45 9.75
CA GLN A 44 10.54 1.77 10.56
C GLN A 44 11.46 0.55 10.67
N SER A 45 12.72 0.69 10.27
CA SER A 45 13.73 -0.37 10.37
C SER A 45 15.10 0.24 10.58
N SER A 46 15.91 -0.35 11.46
CA SER A 46 17.28 0.08 11.72
C SER A 46 18.32 -0.64 10.85
N THR A 47 17.94 -1.74 10.19
CA THR A 47 18.88 -2.64 9.51
C THR A 47 18.49 -3.00 8.08
N ALA A 48 17.22 -2.93 7.73
CA ALA A 48 16.69 -3.39 6.45
C ALA A 48 15.88 -2.30 5.75
N GLY A 49 15.98 -2.24 4.42
CA GLY A 49 15.17 -1.36 3.56
C GLY A 49 13.96 -2.07 2.96
N VAL A 50 13.23 -1.33 2.11
CA VAL A 50 12.14 -1.87 1.30
C VAL A 50 12.68 -2.32 -0.05
N VAL A 51 12.36 -3.54 -0.46
CA VAL A 51 12.66 -4.02 -1.82
C VAL A 51 11.48 -3.68 -2.72
N LEU A 52 11.64 -2.63 -3.53
CA LEU A 52 10.70 -2.27 -4.59
C LEU A 52 10.78 -3.27 -5.76
N PRO A 53 9.73 -3.39 -6.59
CA PRO A 53 9.83 -4.10 -7.87
C PRO A 53 11.01 -3.60 -8.69
N ARG A 54 11.82 -4.53 -9.21
CA ARG A 54 13.03 -4.21 -9.97
C ARG A 54 12.77 -4.36 -11.45
N LEU A 55 12.95 -3.30 -12.21
CA LEU A 55 12.72 -3.26 -13.65
C LEU A 55 13.95 -2.76 -14.38
N SER A 56 14.15 -3.23 -15.61
CA SER A 56 15.20 -2.72 -16.51
C SER A 56 14.57 -1.69 -17.44
N LEU A 57 14.44 -0.44 -16.98
CA LEU A 57 13.86 0.63 -17.79
C LEU A 57 14.75 0.96 -18.99
N THR A 58 14.16 1.51 -20.04
CA THR A 58 14.89 1.87 -21.28
C THR A 58 14.93 3.37 -21.54
N SER A 59 14.04 4.14 -20.93
CA SER A 59 13.90 5.59 -21.09
C SER A 59 13.02 6.15 -19.97
N THR A 60 13.21 7.42 -19.61
CA THR A 60 12.31 8.15 -18.69
C THR A 60 10.94 8.47 -19.32
N GLN A 61 10.78 8.26 -20.63
CA GLN A 61 9.57 8.56 -21.42
C GLN A 61 8.87 7.29 -21.93
N VAL A 62 9.24 6.11 -21.42
CA VAL A 62 8.67 4.83 -21.85
C VAL A 62 8.28 4.03 -20.61
N ALA A 63 6.99 3.73 -20.49
CA ALA A 63 6.46 2.95 -19.37
C ALA A 63 7.01 1.51 -19.33
N GLU A 64 7.17 0.87 -20.49
CA GLU A 64 7.68 -0.51 -20.58
C GLU A 64 9.09 -0.64 -19.96
N PRO A 65 9.38 -1.71 -19.20
CA PRO A 65 8.57 -2.92 -19.01
C PRO A 65 7.54 -2.86 -17.87
N ALA A 66 7.31 -1.69 -17.26
CA ALA A 66 6.29 -1.56 -16.24
C ALA A 66 4.90 -1.59 -16.88
N VAL A 67 3.95 -2.24 -16.21
CA VAL A 67 2.59 -2.39 -16.69
C VAL A 67 1.58 -2.04 -15.60
N ASN A 68 0.47 -1.44 -16.00
CA ASN A 68 -0.71 -1.35 -15.14
C ASN A 68 -1.50 -2.66 -15.24
N PRO A 69 -1.63 -3.46 -14.17
CA PRO A 69 -2.38 -4.72 -14.20
C PRO A 69 -3.88 -4.53 -14.49
N GLN A 70 -4.42 -3.33 -14.31
CA GLN A 70 -5.79 -2.97 -14.67
C GLN A 70 -5.92 -2.45 -16.12
N GLY A 71 -4.82 -2.42 -16.88
CA GLY A 71 -4.73 -1.81 -18.20
C GLY A 71 -4.65 -0.28 -18.17
N GLY A 72 -4.35 0.32 -19.32
CA GLY A 72 -4.19 1.78 -19.46
C GLY A 72 -2.86 2.29 -18.89
N ASN A 73 -2.79 3.61 -18.63
CA ASN A 73 -1.59 4.27 -18.14
C ASN A 73 -1.25 3.81 -16.71
N ILE A 74 0.04 3.82 -16.38
CA ILE A 74 0.49 3.58 -15.00
C ILE A 74 0.03 4.76 -14.14
N PRO A 75 -0.63 4.52 -13.00
CA PRO A 75 -1.05 5.59 -12.11
C PRO A 75 0.14 6.42 -11.63
N ALA A 76 -0.02 7.75 -11.66
CA ALA A 76 0.95 8.67 -11.09
C ALA A 76 1.18 8.33 -9.60
N GLY A 77 2.45 8.35 -9.18
CA GLY A 77 2.89 7.93 -7.85
C GLY A 77 3.28 6.45 -7.74
N SER A 78 3.16 5.64 -8.80
CA SER A 78 3.72 4.28 -8.83
C SER A 78 5.25 4.32 -8.74
N VAL A 79 5.86 3.41 -7.97
CA VAL A 79 7.30 3.44 -7.68
C VAL A 79 7.97 2.09 -7.98
N VAL A 80 9.12 2.13 -8.65
CA VAL A 80 9.97 0.96 -8.92
C VAL A 80 11.45 1.28 -8.71
N TYR A 81 12.28 0.25 -8.65
CA TYR A 81 13.73 0.39 -8.73
C TYR A 81 14.21 -0.01 -10.12
N ASN A 82 14.78 0.94 -10.87
CA ASN A 82 15.44 0.68 -12.14
C ASN A 82 16.81 0.02 -11.93
N THR A 83 17.13 -1.00 -12.72
CA THR A 83 18.43 -1.68 -12.72
C THR A 83 19.26 -1.39 -13.96
N ALA A 84 18.70 -0.75 -14.98
CA ALA A 84 19.39 -0.46 -16.22
C ALA A 84 20.15 0.88 -16.19
N PHE A 85 21.16 0.96 -17.04
CA PHE A 85 21.84 2.20 -17.40
C PHE A 85 21.71 2.37 -18.91
N THR A 86 21.36 3.58 -19.36
CA THR A 86 21.34 3.94 -20.78
C THR A 86 22.17 5.18 -21.04
N ALA A 87 22.65 5.34 -22.28
CA ALA A 87 23.49 6.46 -22.73
C ALA A 87 23.07 6.93 -24.14
N ASN A 88 21.76 7.12 -24.32
CA ASN A 88 21.08 7.45 -25.56
C ASN A 88 20.66 8.94 -25.65
N GLY A 89 20.81 9.75 -24.58
CA GLY A 89 20.53 11.19 -24.57
C GLY A 89 19.62 11.67 -23.43
N SER A 90 18.70 12.60 -23.72
CA SER A 90 17.95 13.34 -22.70
C SER A 90 17.03 12.51 -21.80
N ASN A 91 16.63 11.32 -22.25
CA ASN A 91 15.70 10.44 -21.52
C ASN A 91 16.41 9.24 -20.90
N ASP A 92 17.72 9.35 -20.65
CA ASP A 92 18.48 8.25 -20.10
C ASP A 92 18.09 7.88 -18.68
N VAL A 93 18.18 6.58 -18.39
CA VAL A 93 17.97 6.03 -17.07
C VAL A 93 19.28 5.58 -16.45
N SER A 94 19.35 5.65 -15.14
CA SER A 94 20.44 5.11 -14.32
C SER A 94 19.85 4.27 -13.20
N PRO A 95 20.61 3.30 -12.63
CA PRO A 95 20.09 2.50 -11.53
C PRO A 95 19.62 3.37 -10.36
N GLY A 96 18.38 3.19 -9.92
CA GLY A 96 17.77 4.10 -8.94
C GLY A 96 16.26 3.97 -8.84
N MET A 97 15.65 4.74 -7.93
CA MET A 97 14.20 4.76 -7.75
C MET A 97 13.55 5.67 -8.79
N TYR A 98 12.49 5.17 -9.45
CA TYR A 98 11.69 5.92 -10.42
C TYR A 98 10.24 5.99 -9.95
N VAL A 99 9.64 7.16 -10.12
CA VAL A 99 8.25 7.44 -9.78
C VAL A 99 7.54 7.92 -11.04
N TRP A 100 6.42 7.29 -11.39
CA TRP A 100 5.60 7.76 -12.51
C TRP A 100 4.92 9.08 -12.15
N THR A 101 4.98 10.06 -13.05
CA THR A 101 4.26 11.32 -12.94
C THR A 101 2.93 11.29 -13.71
N GLY A 102 2.75 10.30 -14.59
CA GLY A 102 1.56 10.08 -15.40
C GLY A 102 1.67 10.66 -16.81
N SER A 103 2.85 11.16 -17.20
CA SER A 103 3.15 11.66 -18.54
C SER A 103 4.21 10.85 -19.28
N GLU A 104 4.78 9.84 -18.63
CA GLU A 104 5.63 8.81 -19.26
C GLU A 104 4.78 7.81 -20.05
#